data_AF-A0AAN1FJX0-F1
#
_entry.id   AF-A0AAN1FJX0-F1
#
_cell.length_a   1.000
_cell.length_b   1.000
_cell.length_c   1.000
_cell.angle_alpha   90.00
_cell.angle_beta   90.00
_cell.angle_gamma   90.00
#
_symmetry.space_group_name_H-M   'P 1'
#
loop_
_entity.id
_entity.type
_entity.pdbx_description
1 polymer ?
#
loop_
_entity_poly.entity_id
_entity_poly.type
_entity_poly.pdbx_seq_one_letter_code
_entity_poly.pdbx_strand_id
1 'polypeptide(L)'
;MDANMSLLPKICEYLNVNNQFSLLKGSDLSSQLCHAWFISQQPDHVEYQVACELLTINKYHPVLEFLDAFVPDAEAELSHNYDELPKGDNPLWQLFSPEAIAAKSTPEKVREDIHRNRTLHNMTKSPEAITDVAEQVLFTSNVLLGVPLRGDDVSHLTLGECFHQTLQQAQNQQQQYWYDHPIPVGISAEENEILYGLKHLDKALSGEVDRGNLAPDAKATIVLSCSVTHPALADIAKQYVEFEINTHLNLKHLNVAVFGESECLEVLRHAFPEASDDLKGVFGVNGAYGRHYSFLKAVAPLWQKAVNPELKATFKIDLDQVFDQTMLINETGKSAFEHFLDSNWGASAVDNDGHKVKLGMIAGGLVNESDAHVGLFTPDVTLPTGSDYAMFEQLFCARWGQAISTQEEVISQRDDIQRVHVTGGTNGILIDALYEFQPYTPTFIHRAEDQAFILSALASPINDHYLAYSHQPGLIMRHDKEAFAGRVMEVSEAGKVLGDIERVLLFSGYAKQHPLGIEALKEKLYPFTGTFVSKTPIALALLRFMLEGCYRNKDYLDDGAHRLVNCLNYCKNDLENEVISNQKGWQEYYSQLKDGVLTPQAVTSVGRCQLLVSEC
;
A
#
# COMPACT_ATOMS: atom_id res chain seq x y z
N MET A 1 43.31 -15.35 7.10
CA MET A 1 41.86 -15.14 7.13
C MET A 1 41.71 -13.66 7.20
N ASP A 2 41.73 -13.02 6.04
CA ASP A 2 41.63 -11.57 5.93
C ASP A 2 40.22 -11.17 6.37
N ALA A 3 40.10 -10.15 7.22
CA ALA A 3 38.82 -9.59 7.57
C ALA A 3 38.15 -9.12 6.27
N ASN A 4 36.95 -9.63 5.95
CA ASN A 4 36.19 -9.16 4.79
C ASN A 4 36.04 -7.64 4.89
N MET A 5 36.77 -6.91 4.06
CA MET A 5 36.67 -5.45 3.98
C MET A 5 35.30 -5.09 3.45
N SER A 6 34.51 -4.33 4.22
CA SER A 6 33.20 -3.87 3.78
C SER A 6 33.28 -2.98 2.55
N LEU A 7 32.27 -3.03 1.68
CA LEU A 7 32.14 -2.15 0.52
C LEU A 7 31.69 -0.72 0.89
N LEU A 8 31.19 -0.51 2.11
CA LEU A 8 30.60 0.78 2.53
C LEU A 8 31.54 1.98 2.31
N PRO A 9 32.84 1.94 2.68
CA PRO A 9 33.75 3.06 2.43
C PRO A 9 33.90 3.41 0.95
N LYS A 10 33.95 2.40 0.06
CA LYS A 10 34.06 2.60 -1.40
C LYS A 10 32.78 3.25 -1.96
N ILE A 11 31.60 2.86 -1.45
CA ILE A 11 30.33 3.49 -1.82
C ILE A 11 30.32 4.96 -1.39
N CYS A 12 30.73 5.25 -0.15
CA CYS A 12 30.81 6.63 0.35
C CYS A 12 31.81 7.47 -0.44
N GLU A 13 32.96 6.89 -0.83
CA GLU A 13 33.93 7.56 -1.72
C GLU A 13 33.29 7.93 -3.06
N TYR A 14 32.60 6.98 -3.70
CA TYR A 14 31.88 7.23 -4.94
C TYR A 14 30.83 8.35 -4.78
N LEU A 15 30.04 8.33 -3.71
CA LEU A 15 29.02 9.35 -3.46
C LEU A 15 29.64 10.74 -3.22
N ASN A 16 30.72 10.83 -2.46
CA ASN A 16 31.41 12.11 -2.23
C ASN A 16 31.89 12.75 -3.54
N VAL A 17 32.52 11.95 -4.42
CA VAL A 17 33.00 12.43 -5.74
C VAL A 17 31.84 12.98 -6.58
N ASN A 18 30.67 12.35 -6.53
CA ASN A 18 29.53 12.72 -7.37
C ASN A 18 28.63 13.83 -6.78
N ASN A 19 28.63 14.06 -5.47
CA ASN A 19 27.66 14.95 -4.81
C ASN A 19 28.26 16.24 -4.22
N GLN A 20 29.59 16.40 -4.21
CA GLN A 20 30.28 17.59 -3.67
C GLN A 20 29.75 17.98 -2.28
N PHE A 21 29.75 17.05 -1.32
CA PHE A 21 29.23 17.32 0.03
C PHE A 21 30.02 18.45 0.69
N SER A 22 29.32 19.28 1.47
CA SER A 22 29.95 20.34 2.25
C SER A 22 29.11 20.68 3.48
N LEU A 23 29.75 20.99 4.60
CA LEU A 23 29.06 21.39 5.83
C LEU A 23 28.26 22.69 5.62
N LEU A 24 28.70 23.55 4.69
CA LEU A 24 28.03 24.81 4.36
C LEU A 24 26.72 24.63 3.59
N LYS A 25 26.45 23.43 3.04
CA LYS A 25 25.21 23.12 2.31
C LYS A 25 24.08 22.65 3.22
N GLY A 26 24.38 22.23 4.44
CA GLY A 26 23.36 21.76 5.38
C GLY A 26 22.49 22.91 5.87
N SER A 27 21.17 22.73 5.81
CA SER A 27 20.15 23.72 6.23
C SER A 27 20.10 23.93 7.74
N ASP A 28 20.44 22.90 8.52
CA ASP A 28 20.46 22.87 9.97
C ASP A 28 21.47 21.82 10.49
N LEU A 29 21.59 21.67 11.81
CA LEU A 29 22.54 20.73 12.42
C LEU A 29 22.30 19.28 11.97
N SER A 30 21.05 18.82 11.89
CA SER A 30 20.73 17.45 11.49
C SER A 30 21.24 17.18 10.07
N SER A 31 20.98 18.11 9.14
CA SER A 31 21.47 18.04 7.76
C SER A 31 23.00 18.14 7.68
N GLN A 32 23.62 19.02 8.48
CA GLN A 32 25.08 19.14 8.57
C GLN A 32 25.75 17.86 9.06
N LEU A 33 25.12 17.12 9.97
CA LEU A 33 25.63 15.81 10.43
C LEU A 33 25.60 14.76 9.32
N CYS A 34 24.61 14.78 8.43
CA CYS A 34 24.59 13.91 7.25
C CYS A 34 25.75 14.22 6.30
N HIS A 35 25.98 15.51 6.00
CA HIS A 35 27.14 15.94 5.23
C HIS A 35 28.46 15.54 5.91
N ALA A 36 28.57 15.76 7.22
CA ALA A 36 29.76 15.44 8.00
C ALA A 36 30.08 13.94 7.96
N TRP A 37 29.07 13.07 8.02
CA TRP A 37 29.27 11.62 7.95
C TRP A 37 29.86 11.17 6.61
N PHE A 38 29.36 11.70 5.47
CA PHE A 38 29.96 11.39 4.16
C PHE A 38 31.39 11.94 4.06
N ILE A 39 31.62 13.18 4.48
CA ILE A 39 32.94 13.82 4.47
C ILE A 39 33.94 13.06 5.34
N SER A 40 33.53 12.55 6.50
CA SER A 40 34.40 11.80 7.41
C SER A 40 34.84 10.45 6.84
N GLN A 41 34.23 9.98 5.74
CA GLN A 41 34.71 8.78 5.03
C GLN A 41 35.87 9.09 4.06
N GLN A 42 36.25 10.36 3.90
CA GLN A 42 37.32 10.80 3.00
C GLN A 42 38.37 11.64 3.74
N PRO A 43 39.47 11.02 4.21
CA PRO A 43 40.56 11.71 4.92
C PRO A 43 41.17 12.90 4.15
N ASP A 44 41.16 12.83 2.82
CA ASP A 44 41.70 13.88 1.95
C ASP A 44 40.71 15.03 1.67
N HIS A 45 39.47 14.97 2.18
CA HIS A 45 38.48 16.03 2.01
C HIS A 45 38.90 17.29 2.79
N VAL A 46 38.71 18.48 2.20
CA VAL A 46 39.15 19.75 2.81
C VAL A 46 38.48 20.06 4.16
N GLU A 47 37.25 19.58 4.34
CA GLU A 47 36.47 19.72 5.59
C GLU A 47 36.59 18.52 6.53
N TYR A 48 37.47 17.54 6.26
CA TYR A 48 37.54 16.26 7.01
C TYR A 48 37.65 16.46 8.53
N GLN A 49 38.63 17.24 8.99
CA GLN A 49 38.86 17.45 10.43
C GLN A 49 37.64 18.10 11.12
N VAL A 50 37.04 19.10 10.46
CA VAL A 50 35.87 19.81 10.99
C VAL A 50 34.65 18.88 11.04
N ALA A 51 34.47 18.03 10.03
CA ALA A 51 33.42 17.03 10.02
C ALA A 51 33.58 16.02 11.17
N CYS A 52 34.78 15.49 11.38
CA CYS A 52 35.07 14.57 12.49
C CYS A 52 34.81 15.21 13.87
N GLU A 53 35.21 16.47 14.05
CA GLU A 53 34.91 17.22 15.28
C GLU A 53 33.40 17.42 15.47
N LEU A 54 32.67 17.78 14.42
CA LEU A 54 31.22 17.99 14.47
C LEU A 54 30.48 16.71 14.88
N LEU A 55 30.84 15.57 14.30
CA LEU A 55 30.29 14.26 14.68
C LEU A 55 30.58 13.93 16.15
N THR A 56 31.81 14.17 16.60
CA THR A 56 32.24 13.85 17.98
C THR A 56 31.48 14.67 19.02
N ILE A 57 31.31 15.98 18.78
CA ILE A 57 30.62 16.91 19.69
C ILE A 57 29.13 16.54 19.83
N ASN A 58 28.52 16.01 18.76
CA ASN A 58 27.08 15.75 18.68
C ASN A 58 26.72 14.27 18.79
N LYS A 59 27.59 13.41 19.34
CA LYS A 59 27.43 11.93 19.38
C LYS A 59 26.11 11.37 19.95
N TYR A 60 25.29 12.18 20.62
CA TYR A 60 23.97 11.80 21.15
C TYR A 60 22.81 12.41 20.34
N HIS A 61 23.09 12.91 19.14
CA HIS A 61 22.08 13.45 18.25
C HIS A 61 21.33 12.30 17.54
N PRO A 62 20.01 12.38 17.32
CA PRO A 62 19.23 11.29 16.70
C PRO A 62 19.83 10.73 15.40
N VAL A 63 20.29 11.61 14.50
CA VAL A 63 20.98 11.21 13.26
C VAL A 63 22.22 10.32 13.52
N LEU A 64 22.99 10.60 14.58
CA LEU A 64 24.17 9.79 14.92
C LEU A 64 23.80 8.51 15.65
N GLU A 65 22.76 8.52 16.48
CA GLU A 65 22.20 7.28 17.06
C GLU A 65 21.69 6.33 15.95
N PHE A 66 21.09 6.87 14.89
CA PHE A 66 20.74 6.11 13.70
C PHE A 66 21.97 5.48 13.03
N LEU A 67 23.05 6.25 12.85
CA LEU A 67 24.30 5.72 12.28
C LEU A 67 24.89 4.61 13.15
N ASP A 68 24.94 4.79 14.47
CA ASP A 68 25.42 3.78 15.41
C ASP A 68 24.61 2.48 15.33
N ALA A 69 23.29 2.58 15.08
CA ALA A 69 22.42 1.43 14.92
C ALA A 69 22.54 0.73 13.56
N PHE A 70 22.78 1.47 12.47
CA PHE A 70 22.75 0.92 11.10
C PHE A 70 24.13 0.52 10.55
N VAL A 71 25.18 1.29 10.85
CA VAL A 71 26.51 1.09 10.23
C VAL A 71 27.06 -0.32 10.45
N PRO A 72 27.05 -0.90 11.66
CA PRO A 72 27.62 -2.24 11.87
C PRO A 72 26.98 -3.33 11.02
N ASP A 73 25.65 -3.32 10.90
CA ASP A 73 24.93 -4.32 10.09
C ASP A 73 25.00 -4.02 8.60
N ALA A 74 25.00 -2.75 8.19
CA ALA A 74 25.23 -2.37 6.81
C ALA A 74 26.64 -2.81 6.34
N GLU A 75 27.64 -2.65 7.20
CA GLU A 75 28.99 -3.14 6.93
C GLU A 75 28.99 -4.66 6.79
N ALA A 76 28.32 -5.39 7.68
CA ALA A 76 28.18 -6.83 7.61
C ALA A 76 27.47 -7.28 6.33
N GLU A 77 26.35 -6.67 5.94
CA GLU A 77 25.65 -6.96 4.68
C GLU A 77 26.56 -6.76 3.47
N LEU A 78 27.36 -5.70 3.45
CA LEU A 78 28.25 -5.38 2.34
C LEU A 78 29.53 -6.22 2.32
N SER A 79 29.97 -6.75 3.46
CA SER A 79 31.15 -7.64 3.55
C SER A 79 30.88 -9.07 3.06
N HIS A 80 29.62 -9.50 2.97
CA HIS A 80 29.27 -10.88 2.55
C HIS A 80 28.93 -11.00 1.07
N ASN A 81 28.64 -9.88 0.42
CA ASN A 81 28.04 -9.89 -0.92
C ASN A 81 28.99 -9.38 -2.03
N TYR A 82 30.00 -8.56 -1.73
CA TYR A 82 30.83 -7.89 -2.75
C TYR A 82 32.25 -7.53 -2.28
N ASP A 83 33.26 -7.78 -3.13
CA ASP A 83 34.67 -7.42 -2.87
C ASP A 83 35.05 -6.03 -3.44
N GLU A 84 34.40 -5.62 -4.53
CA GLU A 84 34.61 -4.35 -5.23
C GLU A 84 33.29 -3.75 -5.71
N LEU A 85 33.28 -2.44 -5.97
CA LEU A 85 32.14 -1.79 -6.60
C LEU A 85 31.92 -2.40 -8.00
N PRO A 86 30.68 -2.72 -8.38
CA PRO A 86 30.40 -3.24 -9.71
C PRO A 86 30.90 -2.29 -10.82
N LYS A 87 31.37 -2.84 -11.95
CA LYS A 87 31.87 -2.01 -13.07
C LYS A 87 30.72 -1.61 -13.99
N GLY A 88 30.64 -0.33 -14.36
CA GLY A 88 29.72 0.16 -15.39
C GLY A 88 29.27 1.60 -15.15
N ASP A 89 28.28 2.04 -15.91
CA ASP A 89 27.83 3.44 -15.94
C ASP A 89 27.15 3.91 -14.64
N ASN A 90 26.53 2.99 -13.90
CA ASN A 90 26.01 3.26 -12.56
C ASN A 90 26.29 2.06 -11.61
N PRO A 91 27.43 2.04 -10.89
CA PRO A 91 27.79 0.98 -9.95
C PRO A 91 26.75 0.78 -8.84
N LEU A 92 26.12 1.87 -8.38
CA LEU A 92 25.18 1.83 -7.27
C LEU A 92 23.86 1.18 -7.67
N TRP A 93 23.38 1.44 -8.89
CA TRP A 93 22.22 0.70 -9.41
C TRP A 93 22.52 -0.78 -9.59
N GLN A 94 23.73 -1.17 -10.01
CA GLN A 94 24.06 -2.60 -10.10
C GLN A 94 23.96 -3.30 -8.75
N LEU A 95 24.26 -2.57 -7.67
CA LEU A 95 24.22 -3.07 -6.31
C LEU A 95 22.79 -3.06 -5.73
N PHE A 96 22.07 -1.95 -5.87
CA PHE A 96 20.82 -1.70 -5.13
C PHE A 96 19.56 -1.72 -5.99
N SER A 97 19.68 -1.53 -7.30
CA SER A 97 18.54 -1.42 -8.23
C SER A 97 18.86 -1.98 -9.63
N PRO A 98 19.28 -3.26 -9.72
CA PRO A 98 19.68 -3.85 -11.01
C PRO A 98 18.52 -3.85 -12.02
N GLU A 99 17.28 -3.85 -11.54
CA GLU A 99 16.08 -3.75 -12.37
C GLU A 99 16.05 -2.41 -13.14
N ALA A 100 16.50 -1.31 -12.52
CA ALA A 100 16.58 -0.01 -13.18
C ALA A 100 17.56 0.00 -14.35
N ILE A 101 18.70 -0.71 -14.22
CA ILE A 101 19.66 -0.86 -15.32
C ILE A 101 19.05 -1.67 -16.45
N ALA A 102 18.44 -2.82 -16.14
CA ALA A 102 17.82 -3.67 -17.15
C ALA A 102 16.74 -2.91 -17.93
N ALA A 103 15.87 -2.19 -17.21
CA ALA A 103 14.78 -1.40 -17.78
C ALA A 103 15.29 -0.19 -18.59
N LYS A 104 16.34 0.50 -18.13
CA LYS A 104 16.92 1.64 -18.86
C LYS A 104 17.71 1.22 -20.09
N SER A 105 18.56 0.20 -19.96
CA SER A 105 19.53 -0.17 -20.99
C SER A 105 18.99 -1.18 -22.01
N THR A 106 18.08 -2.06 -21.58
CA THR A 106 17.49 -3.11 -22.42
C THR A 106 15.97 -3.22 -22.22
N PRO A 107 15.20 -2.13 -22.43
CA PRO A 107 13.76 -2.08 -22.14
C PRO A 107 12.97 -3.18 -22.85
N GLU A 108 13.26 -3.45 -24.13
CA GLU A 108 12.52 -4.48 -24.90
C GLU A 108 12.69 -5.89 -24.32
N LYS A 109 13.88 -6.22 -23.81
CA LYS A 109 14.10 -7.50 -23.13
C LYS A 109 13.27 -7.59 -21.85
N VAL A 110 13.20 -6.50 -21.08
CA VAL A 110 12.37 -6.44 -19.86
C VAL A 110 10.90 -6.63 -20.22
N ARG A 111 10.40 -6.02 -21.31
CA ARG A 111 9.04 -6.25 -21.81
C ARG A 111 8.80 -7.70 -22.19
N GLU A 112 9.72 -8.31 -22.94
CA GLU A 112 9.65 -9.73 -23.31
C GLU A 112 9.63 -10.64 -22.07
N ASP A 113 10.46 -10.35 -21.07
CA ASP A 113 10.52 -11.10 -19.82
C ASP A 113 9.21 -10.95 -19.02
N ILE A 114 8.63 -9.75 -18.94
CA ILE A 114 7.30 -9.52 -18.32
C ILE A 114 6.24 -10.33 -19.07
N HIS A 115 6.16 -10.19 -20.40
CA HIS A 115 5.17 -10.91 -21.20
C HIS A 115 5.29 -12.42 -21.02
N ARG A 116 6.49 -12.97 -21.06
CA ARG A 116 6.72 -14.40 -20.81
C ARG A 116 6.22 -14.79 -19.42
N ASN A 117 6.65 -14.08 -18.37
CA ASN A 117 6.37 -14.45 -16.99
C ASN A 117 4.90 -14.24 -16.58
N ARG A 118 4.15 -13.39 -17.29
CA ARG A 118 2.73 -13.11 -17.01
C ARG A 118 1.76 -13.93 -17.84
N THR A 119 2.20 -14.51 -18.95
CA THR A 119 1.31 -15.28 -19.84
C THR A 119 0.77 -16.51 -19.13
N LEU A 120 -0.53 -16.75 -19.32
CA LEU A 120 -1.27 -17.90 -18.84
C LEU A 120 -1.62 -18.84 -20.00
N HIS A 121 -1.65 -20.13 -19.68
CA HIS A 121 -1.98 -21.20 -20.61
C HIS A 121 -3.12 -22.06 -20.07
N ASN A 122 -3.81 -22.76 -20.97
CA ASN A 122 -4.89 -23.71 -20.62
C ASN A 122 -5.98 -23.12 -19.70
N MET A 123 -6.33 -21.85 -19.94
CA MET A 123 -7.32 -21.15 -19.14
C MET A 123 -8.70 -21.82 -19.22
N THR A 124 -9.30 -22.05 -18.07
CA THR A 124 -10.64 -22.63 -17.92
C THR A 124 -11.48 -21.70 -17.05
N LYS A 125 -12.55 -21.14 -17.61
CA LYS A 125 -13.44 -20.20 -16.88
C LYS A 125 -14.10 -20.86 -15.68
N SER A 126 -14.38 -20.05 -14.65
CA SER A 126 -15.11 -20.50 -13.46
C SER A 126 -16.56 -20.81 -13.82
N PRO A 127 -17.14 -21.94 -13.34
CA PRO A 127 -18.58 -22.18 -13.42
C PRO A 127 -19.37 -21.25 -12.49
N GLU A 128 -18.72 -20.63 -11.51
CA GLU A 128 -19.33 -19.75 -10.50
C GLU A 128 -18.95 -18.28 -10.72
N ALA A 129 -18.95 -17.84 -11.99
CA ALA A 129 -18.67 -16.45 -12.34
C ALA A 129 -19.65 -15.47 -11.67
N ILE A 130 -19.23 -14.20 -11.58
CA ILE A 130 -20.12 -13.11 -11.17
C ILE A 130 -21.17 -12.91 -12.26
N THR A 131 -22.44 -12.92 -11.88
CA THR A 131 -23.59 -12.76 -12.78
C THR A 131 -24.45 -11.54 -12.44
N ASP A 132 -24.32 -11.02 -11.23
CA ASP A 132 -24.97 -9.80 -10.76
C ASP A 132 -23.98 -9.07 -9.85
N VAL A 133 -23.43 -7.95 -10.33
CA VAL A 133 -22.35 -7.24 -9.61
C VAL A 133 -22.88 -6.60 -8.33
N ALA A 134 -24.08 -6.02 -8.36
CA ALA A 134 -24.61 -5.30 -7.20
C ALA A 134 -24.94 -6.23 -6.04
N GLU A 135 -25.41 -7.44 -6.33
CA GLU A 135 -25.75 -8.44 -5.32
C GLU A 135 -24.51 -9.25 -4.88
N GLN A 136 -23.61 -9.57 -5.81
CA GLN A 136 -22.53 -10.54 -5.58
C GLN A 136 -21.16 -9.91 -5.26
N VAL A 137 -20.97 -8.59 -5.47
CA VAL A 137 -19.70 -7.89 -5.22
C VAL A 137 -19.88 -6.81 -4.16
N LEU A 138 -19.10 -6.92 -3.08
CA LEU A 138 -19.03 -5.93 -2.03
C LEU A 138 -17.93 -4.93 -2.38
N PHE A 139 -18.29 -3.68 -2.63
CA PHE A 139 -17.27 -2.65 -2.77
C PHE A 139 -16.68 -2.34 -1.40
N THR A 140 -15.39 -2.07 -1.33
CA THR A 140 -14.73 -1.68 -0.09
C THR A 140 -13.79 -0.51 -0.33
N SER A 141 -13.62 0.35 0.67
CA SER A 141 -12.68 1.45 0.58
C SER A 141 -12.15 1.88 1.94
N ASN A 142 -10.96 2.46 1.93
CA ASN A 142 -10.31 3.00 3.10
C ASN A 142 -10.73 4.44 3.36
N VAL A 143 -11.01 4.75 4.62
CA VAL A 143 -11.14 6.11 5.12
C VAL A 143 -10.07 6.28 6.19
N LEU A 144 -9.14 7.21 5.97
CA LEU A 144 -8.00 7.44 6.84
C LEU A 144 -8.15 8.82 7.46
N LEU A 145 -8.42 8.92 8.76
CA LEU A 145 -8.73 10.18 9.42
C LEU A 145 -7.52 10.79 10.16
N GLY A 146 -7.32 12.09 9.91
CA GLY A 146 -6.35 12.95 10.56
C GLY A 146 -6.98 13.85 11.62
N VAL A 147 -6.16 14.41 12.51
CA VAL A 147 -6.59 15.58 13.30
C VAL A 147 -6.83 16.78 12.37
N PRO A 148 -7.63 17.78 12.80
CA PRO A 148 -7.88 18.99 12.01
C PRO A 148 -6.57 19.69 11.64
N LEU A 149 -6.52 20.31 10.46
CA LEU A 149 -5.36 21.11 10.06
C LEU A 149 -5.16 22.28 11.03
N ARG A 150 -3.91 22.69 11.19
CA ARG A 150 -3.56 23.73 12.16
C ARG A 150 -4.26 25.05 11.80
N GLY A 151 -5.15 25.48 12.69
CA GLY A 151 -5.89 26.74 12.55
C GLY A 151 -7.25 26.62 11.88
N ASP A 152 -7.64 25.42 11.44
CA ASP A 152 -8.98 25.18 10.90
C ASP A 152 -10.03 25.19 12.03
N ASP A 153 -11.22 25.71 11.71
CA ASP A 153 -12.35 25.78 12.64
C ASP A 153 -13.29 24.59 12.44
N VAL A 154 -13.50 23.83 13.53
CA VAL A 154 -14.38 22.65 13.57
C VAL A 154 -15.75 22.94 14.16
N SER A 155 -16.07 24.22 14.45
CA SER A 155 -17.36 24.61 15.08
C SER A 155 -18.59 24.32 14.22
N HIS A 156 -18.40 24.17 12.90
CA HIS A 156 -19.45 23.80 11.96
C HIS A 156 -19.92 22.35 12.12
N LEU A 157 -19.12 21.48 12.75
CA LEU A 157 -19.51 20.11 13.06
C LEU A 157 -20.56 20.13 14.19
N THR A 158 -21.84 19.99 13.84
CA THR A 158 -22.96 19.98 14.80
C THR A 158 -23.08 18.64 15.53
N LEU A 159 -21.94 18.10 15.96
CA LEU A 159 -21.81 16.92 16.79
C LEU A 159 -21.73 17.33 18.26
N GLY A 160 -22.16 16.45 19.17
CA GLY A 160 -22.32 16.78 20.59
C GLY A 160 -21.02 17.11 21.33
N GLU A 161 -21.13 17.63 22.55
CA GLU A 161 -19.97 18.06 23.36
C GLU A 161 -18.91 16.96 23.54
N CYS A 162 -19.34 15.71 23.71
CA CYS A 162 -18.45 14.55 23.83
C CYS A 162 -17.53 14.39 22.60
N PHE A 163 -18.07 14.60 21.39
CA PHE A 163 -17.28 14.53 20.15
C PHE A 163 -16.16 15.56 20.16
N HIS A 164 -16.49 16.82 20.46
CA HIS A 164 -15.53 17.92 20.47
C HIS A 164 -14.46 17.77 21.57
N GLN A 165 -14.83 17.23 22.73
CA GLN A 165 -13.87 16.90 23.79
C GLN A 165 -12.88 15.81 23.35
N THR A 166 -13.36 14.74 22.72
CA THR A 166 -12.50 13.67 22.20
C THR A 166 -11.60 14.15 21.06
N LEU A 167 -12.12 15.00 20.17
CA LEU A 167 -11.33 15.62 19.11
C LEU A 167 -10.19 16.49 19.67
N GLN A 168 -10.49 17.29 20.70
CA GLN A 168 -9.47 18.08 21.41
C GLN A 168 -8.43 17.18 22.10
N GLN A 169 -8.84 16.04 22.66
CA GLN A 169 -7.90 15.06 23.21
C GLN A 169 -6.97 14.51 22.12
N ALA A 170 -7.50 14.17 20.95
CA ALA A 170 -6.71 13.68 19.82
C ALA A 170 -5.68 14.71 19.32
N GLN A 171 -6.06 16.00 19.25
CA GLN A 171 -5.14 17.08 18.86
C GLN A 171 -3.96 17.27 19.82
N ASN A 172 -4.10 16.83 21.09
CA ASN A 172 -3.04 16.88 22.09
C ASN A 172 -2.28 15.53 22.22
N GLN A 173 -2.66 14.53 21.44
CA GLN A 173 -2.03 13.21 21.42
C GLN A 173 -0.92 13.19 20.36
N GLN A 174 0.13 12.40 20.59
CA GLN A 174 1.11 12.11 19.55
C GLN A 174 0.51 11.16 18.49
N GLN A 175 0.77 11.44 17.22
CA GLN A 175 0.41 10.55 16.11
C GLN A 175 1.08 9.19 16.26
N GLN A 176 0.33 8.10 16.00
CA GLN A 176 0.84 6.73 16.07
C GLN A 176 0.88 6.02 14.72
N TYR A 177 0.06 6.45 13.75
CA TYR A 177 -0.03 5.82 12.44
C TYR A 177 0.18 6.85 11.34
N TRP A 178 0.91 6.45 10.29
CA TRP A 178 1.23 7.31 9.15
C TRP A 178 0.53 6.80 7.90
N TYR A 179 -0.24 7.69 7.29
CA TYR A 179 -0.97 7.46 6.06
C TYR A 179 -0.54 8.46 4.98
N ASP A 180 -0.71 8.11 3.71
CA ASP A 180 -0.25 8.90 2.56
C ASP A 180 -0.99 10.24 2.42
N HIS A 181 -2.29 10.27 2.74
CA HIS A 181 -3.14 11.46 2.70
C HIS A 181 -4.34 11.28 3.66
N PRO A 182 -4.12 11.33 4.99
CA PRO A 182 -5.24 11.25 5.92
C PRO A 182 -6.15 12.47 5.76
N ILE A 183 -7.46 12.24 5.74
CA ILE A 183 -8.52 13.24 5.66
C ILE A 183 -8.62 13.94 7.02
N PRO A 184 -8.27 15.24 7.13
CA PRO A 184 -8.40 15.98 8.37
C PRO A 184 -9.86 16.08 8.80
N VAL A 185 -10.15 15.82 10.08
CA VAL A 185 -11.49 16.05 10.63
C VAL A 185 -11.85 17.53 10.51
N GLY A 186 -13.04 17.83 9.96
CA GLY A 186 -13.53 19.19 9.75
C GLY A 186 -12.96 19.89 8.51
N ILE A 187 -12.37 19.13 7.58
CA ILE A 187 -11.99 19.66 6.27
C ILE A 187 -13.25 20.10 5.48
N SER A 188 -13.08 21.03 4.53
CA SER A 188 -14.19 21.49 3.70
C SER A 188 -14.81 20.36 2.86
N ALA A 189 -16.10 20.46 2.55
CA ALA A 189 -16.80 19.44 1.78
C ALA A 189 -16.21 19.26 0.37
N GLU A 190 -15.65 20.32 -0.21
CA GLU A 190 -14.98 20.31 -1.52
C GLU A 190 -13.65 19.55 -1.49
N GLU A 191 -12.93 19.59 -0.37
CA GLU A 191 -11.65 18.89 -0.16
C GLU A 191 -11.84 17.50 0.50
N ASN A 192 -13.09 17.09 0.80
CA ASN A 192 -13.37 15.84 1.49
C ASN A 192 -13.44 14.64 0.52
N GLU A 193 -12.40 13.81 0.53
CA GLU A 193 -12.25 12.62 -0.32
C GLU A 193 -13.42 11.62 -0.15
N ILE A 194 -13.98 11.48 1.06
CA ILE A 194 -15.15 10.61 1.30
C ILE A 194 -16.33 11.05 0.45
N LEU A 195 -16.63 12.35 0.48
CA LEU A 195 -17.76 12.91 -0.23
C LEU A 195 -17.59 12.78 -1.73
N TYR A 196 -16.38 13.01 -2.22
CA TYR A 196 -16.06 12.88 -3.63
C TYR A 196 -16.19 11.46 -4.14
N GLY A 197 -15.55 10.49 -3.49
CA GLY A 197 -15.54 9.10 -3.94
C GLY A 197 -16.94 8.49 -3.95
N LEU A 198 -17.71 8.67 -2.87
CA LEU A 198 -19.07 8.14 -2.77
C LEU A 198 -20.01 8.76 -3.80
N LYS A 199 -19.93 10.08 -4.02
CA LYS A 199 -20.72 10.79 -5.03
C LYS A 199 -20.42 10.26 -6.44
N HIS A 200 -19.15 10.04 -6.75
CA HIS A 200 -18.74 9.56 -8.08
C HIS A 200 -19.05 8.08 -8.28
N LEU A 201 -18.99 7.26 -7.24
CA LEU A 201 -19.46 5.88 -7.31
C LEU A 201 -20.98 5.81 -7.54
N ASP A 202 -21.79 6.60 -6.82
CA ASP A 202 -23.24 6.66 -7.02
C ASP A 202 -23.61 7.14 -8.43
N LYS A 203 -22.85 8.10 -8.96
CA LYS A 203 -22.97 8.54 -10.36
C LYS A 203 -22.61 7.43 -11.35
N ALA A 204 -21.55 6.66 -11.10
CA ALA A 204 -21.17 5.53 -11.93
C ALA A 204 -22.26 4.44 -11.93
N LEU A 205 -22.89 4.20 -10.78
CA LEU A 205 -24.02 3.26 -10.64
C LEU A 205 -25.29 3.77 -11.35
N SER A 206 -25.52 5.08 -11.40
CA SER A 206 -26.58 5.64 -12.25
C SER A 206 -26.36 5.29 -13.73
N GLY A 207 -25.11 5.30 -14.19
CA GLY A 207 -24.75 4.84 -15.53
C GLY A 207 -25.03 3.35 -15.77
N GLU A 208 -24.90 2.51 -14.74
CA GLU A 208 -25.27 1.08 -14.82
C GLU A 208 -26.79 0.88 -14.90
N VAL A 209 -27.57 1.76 -14.27
CA VAL A 209 -29.04 1.78 -14.42
C VAL A 209 -29.43 2.12 -15.85
N ASP A 210 -28.85 3.18 -16.41
CA ASP A 210 -29.10 3.59 -17.79
C ASP A 210 -28.75 2.49 -18.81
N ARG A 211 -27.73 1.68 -18.48
CA ARG A 211 -27.27 0.56 -19.29
C ARG A 211 -28.07 -0.73 -19.10
N GLY A 212 -28.89 -0.81 -18.03
CA GLY A 212 -29.69 -1.99 -17.69
C GLY A 212 -28.93 -3.07 -16.92
N ASN A 213 -27.75 -2.77 -16.38
CA ASN A 213 -26.96 -3.66 -15.53
C ASN A 213 -27.34 -3.56 -14.04
N LEU A 214 -28.04 -2.49 -13.66
CA LEU A 214 -28.58 -2.28 -12.32
C LEU A 214 -30.06 -1.89 -12.43
N ALA A 215 -30.93 -2.49 -11.61
CA ALA A 215 -32.33 -2.08 -11.58
C ALA A 215 -32.47 -0.66 -10.98
N PRO A 216 -33.44 0.17 -11.41
CA PRO A 216 -33.56 1.55 -10.94
C PRO A 216 -33.69 1.73 -9.42
N ASP A 217 -34.23 0.74 -8.72
CA ASP A 217 -34.42 0.70 -7.27
C ASP A 217 -33.37 -0.16 -6.54
N ALA A 218 -32.51 -0.86 -7.29
CA ALA A 218 -31.42 -1.64 -6.71
C ALA A 218 -30.25 -0.74 -6.30
N LYS A 219 -29.49 -1.24 -5.32
CA LYS A 219 -28.32 -0.55 -4.78
C LYS A 219 -27.15 -1.52 -4.67
N ALA A 220 -25.96 -1.05 -5.07
CA ALA A 220 -24.72 -1.71 -4.68
C ALA A 220 -24.35 -1.34 -3.24
N THR A 221 -23.52 -2.13 -2.58
CA THR A 221 -23.06 -1.85 -1.21
C THR A 221 -21.57 -1.55 -1.19
N ILE A 222 -21.18 -0.50 -0.47
CA ILE A 222 -19.79 -0.20 -0.12
C ILE A 222 -19.57 -0.27 1.40
N VAL A 223 -18.49 -0.92 1.82
CA VAL A 223 -17.98 -0.88 3.19
C VAL A 223 -16.80 0.09 3.27
N LEU A 224 -16.90 1.06 4.17
CA LEU A 224 -15.85 1.99 4.54
C LEU A 224 -15.17 1.49 5.81
N SER A 225 -13.87 1.22 5.70
CA SER A 225 -13.02 0.90 6.83
C SER A 225 -12.34 2.17 7.32
N CYS A 226 -12.69 2.61 8.54
CA CYS A 226 -12.30 3.92 9.08
C CYS A 226 -11.14 3.77 10.06
N SER A 227 -9.94 4.12 9.59
CA SER A 227 -8.71 4.09 10.38
C SER A 227 -8.31 5.51 10.77
N VAL A 228 -7.56 5.65 11.85
CA VAL A 228 -7.21 6.97 12.38
C VAL A 228 -5.71 7.09 12.62
N THR A 229 -5.17 8.30 12.46
CA THR A 229 -3.76 8.61 12.77
C THR A 229 -3.47 8.67 14.27
N HIS A 230 -4.48 9.03 15.07
CA HIS A 230 -4.40 9.23 16.52
C HIS A 230 -5.43 8.34 17.23
N PRO A 231 -5.05 7.47 18.17
CA PRO A 231 -5.97 6.52 18.80
C PRO A 231 -7.25 7.13 19.39
N ALA A 232 -7.19 8.34 19.94
CA ALA A 232 -8.37 8.99 20.50
C ALA A 232 -9.46 9.28 19.44
N LEU A 233 -9.12 9.40 18.16
CA LEU A 233 -10.11 9.58 17.09
C LEU A 233 -10.95 8.32 16.85
N ALA A 234 -10.49 7.14 17.28
CA ALA A 234 -11.17 5.87 17.01
C ALA A 234 -12.63 5.86 17.52
N ASP A 235 -12.87 6.49 18.66
CA ASP A 235 -14.18 6.54 19.31
C ASP A 235 -15.19 7.44 18.58
N ILE A 236 -14.70 8.36 17.74
CA ILE A 236 -15.52 9.36 17.05
C ILE A 236 -15.47 9.23 15.51
N ALA A 237 -14.63 8.33 14.99
CA ALA A 237 -14.40 8.16 13.55
C ALA A 237 -15.68 7.85 12.78
N LYS A 238 -16.43 6.83 13.21
CA LYS A 238 -17.71 6.47 12.58
C LYS A 238 -18.70 7.62 12.64
N GLN A 239 -18.86 8.24 13.80
CA GLN A 239 -19.79 9.37 13.99
C GLN A 239 -19.49 10.53 13.04
N TYR A 240 -18.21 10.86 12.84
CA TYR A 240 -17.79 11.89 11.88
C TYR A 240 -18.13 11.51 10.45
N VAL A 241 -17.76 10.30 10.01
CA VAL A 241 -18.00 9.85 8.62
C VAL A 241 -19.50 9.80 8.31
N GLU A 242 -20.32 9.28 9.23
CA GLU A 242 -21.78 9.24 9.05
C GLU A 242 -22.38 10.65 9.02
N PHE A 243 -21.85 11.59 9.81
CA PHE A 243 -22.28 12.99 9.79
C PHE A 243 -22.00 13.65 8.43
N GLU A 244 -20.78 13.51 7.91
CA GLU A 244 -20.38 14.06 6.61
C GLU A 244 -21.29 13.53 5.49
N ILE A 245 -21.49 12.21 5.43
CA ILE A 245 -22.31 11.59 4.40
C ILE A 245 -23.77 12.06 4.48
N ASN A 246 -24.38 12.04 5.66
CA ASN A 246 -25.79 12.44 5.83
C ASN A 246 -26.02 13.93 5.59
N THR A 247 -25.00 14.77 5.84
CA THR A 247 -25.12 16.22 5.67
C THR A 247 -24.97 16.65 4.21
N HIS A 248 -24.09 15.97 3.46
CA HIS A 248 -23.66 16.46 2.16
C HIS A 248 -24.09 15.60 0.96
N LEU A 249 -24.51 14.35 1.18
CA LEU A 249 -24.83 13.42 0.10
C LEU A 249 -26.29 12.97 0.12
N ASN A 250 -26.79 12.67 -1.08
CA ASN A 250 -28.09 12.02 -1.30
C ASN A 250 -27.89 10.84 -2.26
N LEU A 251 -27.37 9.74 -1.71
CA LEU A 251 -26.97 8.55 -2.46
C LEU A 251 -28.20 7.74 -2.88
N LYS A 252 -28.36 7.50 -4.18
CA LYS A 252 -29.55 6.86 -4.76
C LYS A 252 -29.37 5.37 -5.00
N HIS A 253 -28.19 4.98 -5.46
CA HIS A 253 -27.87 3.63 -5.93
C HIS A 253 -26.80 2.96 -5.06
N LEU A 254 -26.40 3.60 -3.96
CA LEU A 254 -25.34 3.12 -3.08
C LEU A 254 -25.82 3.00 -1.64
N ASN A 255 -25.62 1.81 -1.06
CA ASN A 255 -25.67 1.58 0.38
C ASN A 255 -24.27 1.72 0.96
N VAL A 256 -24.14 2.38 2.10
CA VAL A 256 -22.86 2.57 2.78
C VAL A 256 -22.90 1.88 4.14
N ALA A 257 -21.81 1.20 4.48
CA ALA A 257 -21.57 0.71 5.83
C ALA A 257 -20.22 1.22 6.34
N VAL A 258 -20.15 1.61 7.60
CA VAL A 258 -18.98 2.25 8.22
C VAL A 258 -18.50 1.40 9.39
N PHE A 259 -17.24 0.95 9.31
CA PHE A 259 -16.56 0.19 10.35
C PHE A 259 -15.41 1.01 10.91
N GLY A 260 -15.55 1.52 12.13
CA GLY A 260 -14.43 1.97 12.94
C GLY A 260 -13.89 0.82 13.81
N GLU A 261 -12.80 1.09 14.52
CA GLU A 261 -12.18 0.08 15.39
C GLU A 261 -13.13 -0.40 16.49
N SER A 262 -13.94 0.50 17.05
CA SER A 262 -14.93 0.17 18.07
C SER A 262 -15.99 -0.81 17.55
N GLU A 263 -16.46 -0.63 16.32
CA GLU A 263 -17.38 -1.57 15.66
C GLU A 263 -16.71 -2.92 15.39
N CYS A 264 -15.46 -2.93 14.94
CA CYS A 264 -14.70 -4.16 14.74
C CYS A 264 -14.52 -4.93 16.05
N LEU A 265 -14.24 -4.25 17.16
CA LEU A 265 -14.11 -4.89 18.47
C LEU A 265 -15.45 -5.44 18.99
N GLU A 266 -16.58 -4.77 18.71
CA GLU A 266 -17.91 -5.30 19.03
C GLU A 266 -18.22 -6.56 18.20
N VAL A 267 -17.96 -6.52 16.90
CA VAL A 267 -18.08 -7.69 16.01
C VAL A 267 -17.22 -8.83 16.51
N LEU A 268 -15.94 -8.58 16.82
CA LEU A 268 -15.00 -9.59 17.29
C LEU A 268 -15.51 -10.26 18.56
N ARG A 269 -15.99 -9.48 19.54
CA ARG A 269 -16.54 -9.97 20.81
C ARG A 269 -17.73 -10.91 20.62
N HIS A 270 -18.58 -10.65 19.63
CA HIS A 270 -19.82 -11.40 19.42
C HIS A 270 -19.72 -12.54 18.41
N ALA A 271 -18.88 -12.38 17.39
CA ALA A 271 -18.66 -13.38 16.35
C ALA A 271 -17.58 -14.40 16.76
N PHE A 272 -16.59 -13.98 17.56
CA PHE A 272 -15.44 -14.79 17.96
C PHE A 272 -15.17 -14.63 19.48
N PRO A 273 -16.09 -15.06 20.36
CA PRO A 273 -15.96 -14.84 21.81
C PRO A 273 -14.70 -15.47 22.43
N GLU A 274 -14.23 -16.57 21.83
CA GLU A 274 -13.01 -17.28 22.24
C GLU A 274 -11.81 -16.96 21.34
N ALA A 275 -11.81 -15.80 20.68
CA ALA A 275 -10.73 -15.37 19.80
C ALA A 275 -9.38 -15.43 20.52
N SER A 276 -8.37 -16.04 19.88
CA SER A 276 -6.99 -15.98 20.36
C SER A 276 -6.43 -14.55 20.34
N ASP A 277 -5.29 -14.36 20.98
CA ASP A 277 -4.58 -13.08 20.91
C ASP A 277 -4.06 -12.80 19.50
N ASP A 278 -3.72 -13.84 18.73
CA ASP A 278 -3.35 -13.73 17.32
C ASP A 278 -4.52 -13.17 16.48
N LEU A 279 -5.73 -13.70 16.65
CA LEU A 279 -6.93 -13.20 15.97
C LEU A 279 -7.28 -11.76 16.39
N LYS A 280 -7.19 -11.45 17.69
CA LYS A 280 -7.41 -10.08 18.19
C LYS A 280 -6.41 -9.09 17.63
N GLY A 281 -5.16 -9.50 17.42
CA GLY A 281 -4.10 -8.66 16.85
C GLY A 281 -4.36 -8.28 15.38
N VAL A 282 -4.91 -9.20 14.59
CA VAL A 282 -5.10 -8.97 13.15
C VAL A 282 -6.45 -8.37 12.77
N PHE A 283 -7.53 -8.69 13.48
CA PHE A 283 -8.87 -8.25 13.09
C PHE A 283 -9.14 -6.83 13.57
N GLY A 284 -9.27 -5.89 12.63
CA GLY A 284 -9.63 -4.49 12.90
C GLY A 284 -9.14 -3.55 11.81
N VAL A 285 -9.30 -2.25 12.04
CA VAL A 285 -9.04 -1.21 11.02
C VAL A 285 -7.95 -0.25 11.44
N ASN A 286 -7.77 0.02 12.74
CA ASN A 286 -6.72 0.92 13.21
C ASN A 286 -5.35 0.23 13.22
N GLY A 287 -4.32 0.88 12.68
CA GLY A 287 -3.00 0.28 12.58
C GLY A 287 -2.23 0.78 11.37
N ALA A 288 -1.13 0.09 11.07
CA ALA A 288 -0.48 0.22 9.78
C ALA A 288 -1.42 -0.25 8.64
N TYR A 289 -1.15 0.20 7.41
CA TYR A 289 -1.97 -0.11 6.24
C TYR A 289 -2.29 -1.60 6.06
N GLY A 290 -1.36 -2.50 6.43
CA GLY A 290 -1.56 -3.94 6.26
C GLY A 290 -2.72 -4.54 7.05
N ARG A 291 -2.93 -4.09 8.30
CA ARG A 291 -4.07 -4.56 9.14
C ARG A 291 -5.39 -4.15 8.48
N HIS A 292 -5.47 -2.88 8.14
CA HIS A 292 -6.61 -2.28 7.46
C HIS A 292 -6.93 -2.94 6.10
N TYR A 293 -5.92 -3.15 5.26
CA TYR A 293 -6.11 -3.71 3.91
C TYR A 293 -6.58 -5.15 3.95
N SER A 294 -6.08 -5.92 4.91
CA SER A 294 -6.58 -7.27 5.17
C SER A 294 -8.05 -7.24 5.59
N PHE A 295 -8.45 -6.29 6.45
CA PHE A 295 -9.85 -6.13 6.84
C PHE A 295 -10.78 -5.82 5.67
N LEU A 296 -10.37 -4.96 4.72
CA LEU A 296 -11.15 -4.65 3.52
C LEU A 296 -11.49 -5.90 2.68
N LYS A 297 -10.71 -6.98 2.81
CA LYS A 297 -11.01 -8.26 2.17
C LYS A 297 -11.77 -9.19 3.12
N ALA A 298 -11.32 -9.27 4.37
CA ALA A 298 -11.88 -10.13 5.40
C ALA A 298 -13.33 -9.79 5.77
N VAL A 299 -13.77 -8.54 5.61
CA VAL A 299 -15.17 -8.14 5.90
C VAL A 299 -16.17 -8.83 4.97
N ALA A 300 -15.76 -9.24 3.77
CA ALA A 300 -16.65 -9.86 2.79
C ALA A 300 -17.26 -11.20 3.24
N PRO A 301 -16.50 -12.21 3.70
CA PRO A 301 -17.09 -13.43 4.25
C PRO A 301 -17.95 -13.20 5.49
N LEU A 302 -17.60 -12.23 6.34
CA LEU A 302 -18.43 -11.84 7.47
C LEU A 302 -19.77 -11.24 7.01
N TRP A 303 -19.72 -10.34 6.02
CA TRP A 303 -20.90 -9.73 5.40
C TRP A 303 -21.77 -10.77 4.72
N GLN A 304 -21.15 -11.76 4.05
CA GLN A 304 -21.86 -12.86 3.41
C GLN A 304 -22.72 -13.62 4.41
N LYS A 305 -22.18 -13.91 5.60
CA LYS A 305 -22.90 -14.63 6.65
C LYS A 305 -23.91 -13.79 7.43
N ALA A 306 -23.66 -12.49 7.57
CA ALA A 306 -24.49 -11.62 8.40
C ALA A 306 -25.61 -10.90 7.63
N VAL A 307 -25.36 -10.53 6.37
CA VAL A 307 -26.20 -9.58 5.63
C VAL A 307 -26.63 -10.14 4.27
N ASN A 308 -25.69 -10.60 3.44
CA ASN A 308 -25.98 -11.03 2.07
C ASN A 308 -25.39 -12.41 1.73
N PRO A 309 -26.14 -13.52 1.83
CA PRO A 309 -25.64 -14.86 1.53
C PRO A 309 -25.28 -15.08 0.06
N GLU A 310 -25.76 -14.24 -0.88
CA GLU A 310 -25.46 -14.34 -2.31
C GLU A 310 -24.12 -13.67 -2.67
N LEU A 311 -23.47 -12.99 -1.72
CA LEU A 311 -22.19 -12.34 -1.93
C LEU A 311 -21.13 -13.37 -2.34
N LYS A 312 -20.35 -13.07 -3.39
CA LYS A 312 -19.27 -13.95 -3.89
C LYS A 312 -17.89 -13.32 -3.80
N ALA A 313 -17.81 -11.99 -3.75
CA ALA A 313 -16.54 -11.29 -3.87
C ALA A 313 -16.50 -9.93 -3.18
N THR A 314 -15.30 -9.40 -3.05
CA THR A 314 -15.02 -8.02 -2.63
C THR A 314 -14.10 -7.32 -3.60
N PHE A 315 -14.35 -6.04 -3.85
CA PHE A 315 -13.56 -5.20 -4.74
C PHE A 315 -13.24 -3.87 -4.07
N LYS A 316 -11.95 -3.60 -3.87
CA LYS A 316 -11.46 -2.36 -3.25
C LYS A 316 -11.36 -1.27 -4.31
N ILE A 317 -11.83 -0.08 -3.96
CA ILE A 317 -11.56 1.18 -4.66
C ILE A 317 -10.92 2.17 -3.68
N ASP A 318 -10.19 3.15 -4.20
CA ASP A 318 -9.83 4.34 -3.41
C ASP A 318 -10.85 5.46 -3.68
N LEU A 319 -11.08 6.35 -2.71
CA LEU A 319 -12.11 7.38 -2.82
C LEU A 319 -11.70 8.57 -3.71
N ASP A 320 -10.42 8.62 -4.08
CA ASP A 320 -9.87 9.47 -5.14
C ASP A 320 -9.89 8.80 -6.54
N GLN A 321 -10.49 7.61 -6.67
CA GLN A 321 -10.64 6.89 -7.94
C GLN A 321 -12.09 6.90 -8.43
N VAL A 322 -12.27 7.09 -9.74
CA VAL A 322 -13.58 7.20 -10.38
C VAL A 322 -13.73 6.21 -11.53
N PHE A 323 -14.84 5.46 -11.54
CA PHE A 323 -15.30 4.78 -12.75
C PHE A 323 -15.89 5.79 -13.73
N ASP A 324 -15.07 6.29 -14.65
CA ASP A 324 -15.56 7.12 -15.75
C ASP A 324 -16.31 6.25 -16.76
N GLN A 325 -17.61 6.05 -16.49
CA GLN A 325 -18.47 5.21 -17.33
C GLN A 325 -18.47 5.67 -18.79
N THR A 326 -18.42 6.98 -19.06
CA THR A 326 -18.41 7.47 -20.44
C THR A 326 -17.13 7.06 -21.16
N MET A 327 -15.97 7.23 -20.53
CA MET A 327 -14.70 6.81 -21.09
C MET A 327 -14.60 5.29 -21.26
N LEU A 328 -14.95 4.52 -20.21
CA LEU A 328 -14.97 3.07 -20.23
C LEU A 328 -15.78 2.54 -21.41
N ILE A 329 -17.00 3.04 -21.57
CA ILE A 329 -17.90 2.60 -22.63
C ILE A 329 -17.38 2.98 -24.01
N ASN A 330 -16.85 4.20 -24.16
CA ASN A 330 -16.36 4.68 -25.45
C ASN A 330 -15.12 3.90 -25.92
N GLU A 331 -14.22 3.54 -25.01
CA GLU A 331 -12.93 2.92 -25.37
C GLU A 331 -12.93 1.39 -25.31
N THR A 332 -13.76 0.80 -24.44
CA THR A 332 -13.81 -0.66 -24.25
C THR A 332 -15.11 -1.29 -24.74
N GLY A 333 -16.13 -0.47 -25.02
CA GLY A 333 -17.49 -0.94 -25.28
C GLY A 333 -18.22 -1.41 -24.02
N LYS A 334 -17.57 -1.40 -22.85
CA LYS A 334 -18.07 -1.93 -21.58
C LYS A 334 -18.13 -0.87 -20.50
N SER A 335 -19.13 -1.00 -19.65
CA SER A 335 -19.27 -0.33 -18.36
C SER A 335 -18.44 -1.03 -17.28
N ALA A 336 -18.37 -0.43 -16.09
CA ALA A 336 -17.68 -1.03 -14.96
C ALA A 336 -18.26 -2.41 -14.60
N PHE A 337 -19.59 -2.58 -14.56
CA PHE A 337 -20.20 -3.86 -14.20
C PHE A 337 -19.92 -4.96 -15.22
N GLU A 338 -19.99 -4.67 -16.52
CA GLU A 338 -19.71 -5.67 -17.56
C GLU A 338 -18.26 -6.17 -17.54
N HIS A 339 -17.31 -5.35 -17.08
CA HIS A 339 -15.94 -5.81 -16.86
C HIS A 339 -15.84 -6.89 -15.78
N PHE A 340 -16.69 -6.86 -14.75
CA PHE A 340 -16.75 -7.94 -13.76
C PHE A 340 -17.42 -9.19 -14.31
N LEU A 341 -18.54 -9.04 -15.03
CA LEU A 341 -19.34 -10.16 -15.56
C LEU A 341 -18.58 -10.99 -16.59
N ASP A 342 -17.82 -10.34 -17.47
CA ASP A 342 -17.10 -11.01 -18.57
C ASP A 342 -15.69 -11.47 -18.20
N SER A 343 -15.29 -11.28 -16.94
CA SER A 343 -13.91 -11.48 -16.51
C SER A 343 -13.45 -12.95 -16.47
N ASN A 344 -12.14 -13.13 -16.41
CA ASN A 344 -11.51 -14.41 -16.07
C ASN A 344 -11.39 -14.61 -14.54
N TRP A 345 -12.09 -13.80 -13.74
CA TRP A 345 -12.08 -13.89 -12.30
C TRP A 345 -12.68 -15.23 -11.83
N GLY A 346 -11.90 -15.97 -11.05
CA GLY A 346 -12.21 -17.32 -10.58
C GLY A 346 -11.74 -18.45 -11.51
N ALA A 347 -11.21 -18.14 -12.71
CA ALA A 347 -10.71 -19.14 -13.64
C ALA A 347 -9.49 -19.90 -13.06
N SER A 348 -9.16 -21.03 -13.69
CA SER A 348 -7.91 -21.76 -13.46
C SER A 348 -7.05 -21.73 -14.72
N ALA A 349 -5.73 -21.70 -14.54
CA ALA A 349 -4.78 -21.69 -15.65
C ALA A 349 -3.46 -22.35 -15.25
N VAL A 350 -2.50 -22.36 -16.18
CA VAL A 350 -1.11 -22.76 -15.95
C VAL A 350 -0.22 -21.58 -16.30
N ASP A 351 0.69 -21.20 -15.41
CA ASP A 351 1.67 -20.14 -15.70
C ASP A 351 2.80 -20.61 -16.62
N ASN A 352 3.65 -19.69 -17.05
CA ASN A 352 4.76 -20.00 -17.95
C ASN A 352 5.80 -20.97 -17.36
N ASP A 353 5.87 -21.09 -16.04
CA ASP A 353 6.78 -22.02 -15.35
C ASP A 353 6.14 -23.41 -15.16
N GLY A 354 4.90 -23.59 -15.62
CA GLY A 354 4.16 -24.85 -15.54
C GLY A 354 3.40 -25.04 -14.23
N HIS A 355 3.34 -24.04 -13.35
CA HIS A 355 2.56 -24.11 -12.12
C HIS A 355 1.08 -23.87 -12.40
N LYS A 356 0.22 -24.58 -11.68
CA LYS A 356 -1.21 -24.30 -11.74
C LYS A 356 -1.49 -23.02 -10.96
N VAL A 357 -2.40 -22.22 -11.48
CA VAL A 357 -2.85 -20.99 -10.82
C VAL A 357 -4.36 -20.94 -10.75
N LYS A 358 -4.87 -20.45 -9.61
CA LYS A 358 -6.26 -20.07 -9.41
C LYS A 358 -6.34 -18.55 -9.49
N LEU A 359 -7.07 -18.04 -10.47
CA LEU A 359 -7.29 -16.61 -10.67
C LEU A 359 -8.38 -16.08 -9.72
N GLY A 360 -8.26 -16.39 -8.43
CA GLY A 360 -9.23 -16.01 -7.40
C GLY A 360 -9.22 -14.52 -7.08
N MET A 361 -8.22 -13.78 -7.56
CA MET A 361 -8.13 -12.33 -7.46
C MET A 361 -8.30 -11.67 -8.84
N ILE A 362 -8.71 -10.40 -8.86
CA ILE A 362 -8.85 -9.58 -10.06
C ILE A 362 -8.13 -8.25 -9.85
N ALA A 363 -7.46 -7.76 -10.89
CA ALA A 363 -6.80 -6.46 -10.88
C ALA A 363 -7.18 -5.67 -12.13
N GLY A 364 -7.55 -4.40 -11.92
CA GLY A 364 -7.68 -3.41 -12.97
C GLY A 364 -6.44 -2.52 -13.07
N GLY A 365 -6.66 -1.29 -13.52
CA GLY A 365 -5.60 -0.28 -13.66
C GLY A 365 -6.09 1.13 -13.39
N LEU A 366 -5.16 2.08 -13.53
CA LEU A 366 -5.41 3.50 -13.35
C LEU A 366 -4.97 4.30 -14.58
N VAL A 367 -5.64 5.43 -14.78
CA VAL A 367 -5.18 6.52 -15.64
C VAL A 367 -5.30 7.83 -14.84
N ASN A 368 -4.28 8.69 -14.86
CA ASN A 368 -4.36 9.98 -14.16
C ASN A 368 -5.44 10.86 -14.80
N GLU A 369 -6.14 11.69 -14.01
CA GLU A 369 -7.09 12.67 -14.54
C GLU A 369 -6.49 13.55 -15.65
N SER A 370 -5.26 14.02 -15.42
CA SER A 370 -4.50 14.85 -16.35
C SER A 370 -4.19 14.14 -17.67
N ASP A 371 -4.08 12.81 -17.66
CA ASP A 371 -3.74 11.98 -18.82
C ASP A 371 -4.99 11.37 -19.49
N ALA A 372 -6.13 11.39 -18.81
CA ALA A 372 -7.37 10.74 -19.25
C ALA A 372 -7.83 11.24 -20.65
N HIS A 373 -7.55 12.50 -20.98
CA HIS A 373 -7.86 13.07 -22.30
C HIS A 373 -7.08 12.42 -23.47
N VAL A 374 -5.97 11.73 -23.19
CA VAL A 374 -5.18 10.98 -24.18
C VAL A 374 -5.83 9.63 -24.48
N GLY A 375 -6.41 9.02 -23.45
CA GLY A 375 -7.19 7.77 -23.53
C GLY A 375 -7.01 6.89 -22.30
N LEU A 376 -7.94 5.95 -22.11
CA LEU A 376 -8.04 5.03 -20.98
C LEU A 376 -6.78 4.18 -20.80
N PHE A 377 -6.14 3.77 -21.89
CA PHE A 377 -4.94 2.93 -21.88
C PHE A 377 -3.63 3.74 -21.77
N THR A 378 -3.69 4.97 -21.26
CA THR A 378 -2.49 5.77 -20.99
C THR A 378 -1.91 5.37 -19.65
N PRO A 379 -0.61 5.00 -19.57
CA PRO A 379 -0.02 4.56 -18.31
C PRO A 379 0.11 5.73 -17.34
N ASP A 380 -0.33 5.52 -16.10
CA ASP A 380 -0.25 6.50 -15.01
C ASP A 380 1.18 6.72 -14.50
N VAL A 381 2.07 5.75 -14.70
CA VAL A 381 3.50 5.84 -14.42
C VAL A 381 4.31 5.87 -15.71
N THR A 382 4.98 6.99 -15.96
CA THR A 382 5.83 7.19 -17.15
C THR A 382 7.29 6.89 -16.90
N LEU A 383 8.03 6.57 -17.98
CA LEU A 383 9.49 6.42 -17.91
C LEU A 383 10.12 7.74 -17.43
N PRO A 384 11.09 7.70 -16.51
CA PRO A 384 11.75 8.91 -16.06
C PRO A 384 12.64 9.49 -17.16
N THR A 385 12.73 10.81 -17.22
CA THR A 385 13.53 11.53 -18.24
C THR A 385 14.95 11.83 -17.76
N GLY A 386 15.24 11.55 -16.47
CA GLY A 386 16.51 11.79 -15.82
C GLY A 386 16.70 13.22 -15.32
N SER A 387 15.96 14.18 -15.88
CA SER A 387 15.86 15.55 -15.36
C SER A 387 15.02 15.64 -14.07
N ASP A 388 14.23 14.60 -13.83
CA ASP A 388 13.25 14.46 -12.76
C ASP A 388 13.71 13.50 -11.66
N TYR A 389 14.99 13.11 -11.65
CA TYR A 389 15.51 12.22 -10.61
C TYR A 389 15.64 12.92 -9.27
N ALA A 390 15.05 12.31 -8.24
CA ALA A 390 15.37 12.66 -6.87
C ALA A 390 16.82 12.27 -6.53
N MET A 391 17.44 12.95 -5.58
CA MET A 391 18.85 12.74 -5.23
C MET A 391 19.18 11.28 -4.90
N PHE A 392 18.29 10.57 -4.22
CA PHE A 392 18.47 9.15 -3.87
C PHE A 392 18.33 8.20 -5.05
N GLU A 393 17.74 8.65 -6.17
CA GLU A 393 17.57 7.80 -7.35
C GLU A 393 18.89 7.52 -8.05
N GLN A 394 20.00 8.15 -7.65
CA GLN A 394 21.35 7.70 -8.04
C GLN A 394 21.73 6.35 -7.39
N LEU A 395 21.15 6.03 -6.22
CA LEU A 395 21.33 4.77 -5.49
C LEU A 395 20.28 3.73 -5.91
N PHE A 396 19.01 4.12 -5.88
CA PHE A 396 17.87 3.22 -6.05
C PHE A 396 16.75 3.88 -6.83
N CYS A 397 16.42 3.36 -8.02
CA CYS A 397 15.42 3.95 -8.90
C CYS A 397 14.36 2.91 -9.30
N ALA A 398 13.34 2.73 -8.46
CA ALA A 398 12.22 1.84 -8.76
C ALA A 398 11.41 2.28 -9.99
N ARG A 399 11.39 3.58 -10.30
CA ARG A 399 10.52 4.19 -11.33
C ARG A 399 10.68 3.56 -12.72
N TRP A 400 11.89 3.14 -13.11
CA TRP A 400 12.12 2.47 -14.38
C TRP A 400 11.35 1.15 -14.50
N GLY A 401 11.52 0.26 -13.51
CA GLY A 401 10.82 -1.02 -13.47
C GLY A 401 9.31 -0.83 -13.37
N GLN A 402 8.87 0.16 -12.57
CA GLN A 402 7.46 0.48 -12.40
C GLN A 402 6.80 0.97 -13.69
N ALA A 403 7.44 1.89 -14.41
CA ALA A 403 6.92 2.41 -15.66
C ALA A 403 6.77 1.33 -16.74
N ILE A 404 7.77 0.46 -16.93
CA ILE A 404 7.67 -0.64 -17.91
C ILE A 404 6.58 -1.64 -17.47
N SER A 405 6.53 -2.02 -16.20
CA SER A 405 5.47 -2.91 -15.71
C SER A 405 4.07 -2.30 -15.87
N THR A 406 3.92 -0.99 -15.70
CA THR A 406 2.65 -0.29 -15.98
C THR A 406 2.25 -0.46 -17.43
N GLN A 407 3.18 -0.22 -18.35
CA GLN A 407 2.95 -0.32 -19.80
C GLN A 407 2.56 -1.74 -20.24
N GLU A 408 3.22 -2.77 -19.71
CA GLU A 408 3.03 -4.15 -20.17
C GLU A 408 1.96 -4.93 -19.38
N GLU A 409 1.71 -4.57 -18.12
CA GLU A 409 0.76 -5.28 -17.24
C GLU A 409 -0.54 -4.49 -17.03
N VAL A 410 -0.46 -3.21 -16.64
CA VAL A 410 -1.62 -2.44 -16.15
C VAL A 410 -2.55 -2.04 -17.29
N ILE A 411 -2.00 -1.49 -18.37
CA ILE A 411 -2.76 -1.04 -19.54
C ILE A 411 -2.85 -2.11 -20.64
N SER A 412 -2.45 -3.35 -20.34
CA SER A 412 -2.49 -4.43 -21.32
C SER A 412 -3.91 -4.69 -21.82
N GLN A 413 -4.05 -4.98 -23.11
CA GLN A 413 -5.33 -5.38 -23.69
C GLN A 413 -5.51 -6.90 -23.77
N ARG A 414 -4.50 -7.67 -23.31
CA ARG A 414 -4.50 -9.13 -23.29
C ARG A 414 -5.31 -9.66 -22.11
N ASP A 415 -6.19 -10.62 -22.32
CA ASP A 415 -6.97 -11.26 -21.24
C ASP A 415 -6.33 -12.55 -20.70
N ASP A 416 -5.20 -12.95 -21.27
CA ASP A 416 -4.45 -14.17 -20.95
C ASP A 416 -3.23 -13.92 -20.04
N ILE A 417 -3.27 -12.88 -19.21
CA ILE A 417 -2.18 -12.54 -18.31
C ILE A 417 -2.60 -12.53 -16.83
N GLN A 418 -1.69 -12.96 -15.97
CA GLN A 418 -1.75 -12.71 -14.53
C GLN A 418 -1.08 -11.38 -14.17
N ARG A 419 -1.40 -10.82 -13.00
CA ARG A 419 -0.82 -9.57 -12.50
C ARG A 419 -0.02 -9.80 -11.23
N VAL A 420 1.16 -9.17 -11.15
CA VAL A 420 1.85 -8.93 -9.86
C VAL A 420 1.93 -7.45 -9.54
N HIS A 421 1.91 -6.59 -10.57
CA HIS A 421 1.68 -5.18 -10.42
C HIS A 421 0.20 -4.94 -10.16
N VAL A 422 -0.12 -4.57 -8.93
CA VAL A 422 -1.45 -4.12 -8.51
C VAL A 422 -1.36 -2.69 -8.02
N THR A 423 -2.48 -1.98 -8.11
CA THR A 423 -2.65 -0.65 -7.55
C THR A 423 -3.31 -0.76 -6.18
N GLY A 424 -3.12 0.26 -5.32
CA GLY A 424 -3.71 0.31 -3.97
C GLY A 424 -5.23 0.06 -3.97
N GLY A 425 -5.94 0.67 -4.91
CA GLY A 425 -7.33 0.39 -5.26
C GLY A 425 -7.48 -0.42 -6.56
N THR A 426 -8.70 -0.55 -7.07
CA THR A 426 -9.03 -1.26 -8.32
C THR A 426 -8.63 -2.75 -8.33
N ASN A 427 -8.86 -3.45 -7.22
CA ASN A 427 -8.56 -4.88 -7.12
C ASN A 427 -9.55 -5.64 -6.23
N GLY A 428 -9.76 -6.93 -6.51
CA GLY A 428 -10.72 -7.76 -5.79
C GLY A 428 -10.26 -9.19 -5.55
N ILE A 429 -10.98 -9.88 -4.66
CA ILE A 429 -10.80 -11.31 -4.37
C ILE A 429 -12.13 -12.00 -4.13
N LEU A 430 -12.26 -13.25 -4.60
CA LEU A 430 -13.42 -14.09 -4.34
C LEU A 430 -13.42 -14.56 -2.88
N ILE A 431 -14.59 -14.67 -2.28
CA ILE A 431 -14.77 -15.14 -0.91
C ILE A 431 -14.25 -16.59 -0.76
N ASP A 432 -14.46 -17.44 -1.75
CA ASP A 432 -13.93 -18.80 -1.71
C ASP A 432 -12.41 -18.82 -1.73
N ALA A 433 -11.77 -17.91 -2.47
CA ALA A 433 -10.33 -17.77 -2.47
C ALA A 433 -9.81 -17.28 -1.10
N LEU A 434 -10.57 -16.42 -0.41
CA LEU A 434 -10.26 -16.02 0.97
C LEU A 434 -10.34 -17.22 1.92
N TYR A 435 -11.37 -18.05 1.82
CA TYR A 435 -11.49 -19.25 2.66
C TYR A 435 -10.43 -20.32 2.36
N GLU A 436 -10.06 -20.48 1.09
CA GLU A 436 -9.12 -21.51 0.62
C GLU A 436 -7.65 -21.13 0.89
N PHE A 437 -7.22 -19.95 0.44
CA PHE A 437 -5.82 -19.53 0.48
C PHE A 437 -5.49 -18.66 1.69
N GLN A 438 -6.50 -18.01 2.27
CA GLN A 438 -6.37 -17.17 3.47
C GLN A 438 -5.24 -16.12 3.35
N PRO A 439 -5.14 -15.39 2.21
CA PRO A 439 -4.13 -14.36 2.03
C PRO A 439 -4.40 -13.17 2.95
N TYR A 440 -3.33 -12.48 3.32
CA TYR A 440 -3.36 -11.30 4.15
C TYR A 440 -2.17 -10.38 3.86
N THR A 441 -2.28 -9.12 4.27
CA THR A 441 -1.13 -8.22 4.41
C THR A 441 -0.76 -8.16 5.89
N PRO A 442 0.52 -8.41 6.26
CA PRO A 442 0.93 -8.35 7.66
C PRO A 442 0.63 -6.99 8.33
N THR A 443 0.23 -7.03 9.60
CA THR A 443 -0.14 -5.86 10.44
C THR A 443 0.94 -4.79 10.55
N PHE A 444 2.19 -5.13 10.27
CA PHE A 444 3.35 -4.23 10.35
C PHE A 444 3.69 -3.52 9.03
N ILE A 445 2.97 -3.80 7.94
CA ILE A 445 3.22 -3.12 6.65
C ILE A 445 2.57 -1.73 6.68
N HIS A 446 3.41 -0.69 6.65
CA HIS A 446 3.00 0.72 6.72
C HIS A 446 2.76 1.38 5.36
N ARG A 447 3.06 0.72 4.24
CA ARG A 447 2.92 1.28 2.89
C ARG A 447 2.96 0.16 1.86
N ALA A 448 2.26 0.35 0.73
CA ALA A 448 2.24 -0.60 -0.38
C ALA A 448 1.72 -1.98 0.04
N GLU A 449 0.67 -1.94 0.86
CA GLU A 449 -0.03 -3.07 1.44
C GLU A 449 -0.64 -4.01 0.40
N ASP A 450 -1.06 -3.46 -0.75
CA ASP A 450 -1.48 -4.18 -1.95
C ASP A 450 -0.35 -5.05 -2.51
N GLN A 451 0.86 -4.49 -2.56
CA GLN A 451 2.05 -5.20 -3.01
C GLN A 451 2.56 -6.22 -2.00
N ALA A 452 2.29 -6.02 -0.71
CA ALA A 452 2.61 -7.01 0.32
C ALA A 452 1.58 -8.15 0.37
N PHE A 453 0.33 -7.92 -0.03
CA PHE A 453 -0.73 -8.94 -0.03
C PHE A 453 -0.39 -10.14 -0.91
N ILE A 454 0.20 -9.90 -2.09
CA ILE A 454 0.57 -10.99 -3.01
C ILE A 454 1.65 -11.92 -2.44
N LEU A 455 2.48 -11.45 -1.50
CA LEU A 455 3.49 -12.30 -0.86
C LEU A 455 2.81 -13.43 -0.08
N SER A 456 1.80 -13.14 0.73
CA SER A 456 1.08 -14.20 1.45
C SER A 456 0.29 -15.12 0.50
N ALA A 457 -0.28 -14.58 -0.58
CA ALA A 457 -0.96 -15.37 -1.61
C ALA A 457 -0.03 -16.40 -2.30
N LEU A 458 1.27 -16.09 -2.39
CA LEU A 458 2.30 -16.97 -2.95
C LEU A 458 2.92 -17.92 -1.92
N ALA A 459 2.68 -17.71 -0.62
CA ALA A 459 3.37 -18.44 0.45
C ALA A 459 2.88 -19.87 0.63
N SER A 460 1.62 -20.17 0.28
CA SER A 460 0.99 -21.46 0.59
C SER A 460 0.09 -21.92 -0.55
N PRO A 461 0.66 -22.55 -1.61
CA PRO A 461 -0.15 -23.13 -2.66
C PRO A 461 -1.06 -24.25 -2.10
N ILE A 462 -2.30 -24.31 -2.58
CA ILE A 462 -3.31 -25.29 -2.17
C ILE A 462 -3.61 -26.21 -3.35
N ASN A 463 -3.50 -27.53 -3.15
CA ASN A 463 -3.67 -28.52 -4.22
C ASN A 463 -2.83 -28.20 -5.47
N ASP A 464 -1.57 -27.81 -5.26
CA ASP A 464 -0.61 -27.36 -6.29
C ASP A 464 -1.01 -26.08 -7.05
N HIS A 465 -2.02 -25.33 -6.60
CA HIS A 465 -2.40 -24.05 -7.20
C HIS A 465 -1.83 -22.89 -6.39
N TYR A 466 -1.23 -21.92 -7.07
CA TYR A 466 -1.00 -20.60 -6.50
C TYR A 466 -2.23 -19.71 -6.69
N LEU A 467 -2.52 -18.84 -5.72
CA LEU A 467 -3.48 -17.77 -5.88
C LEU A 467 -2.86 -16.62 -6.68
N ALA A 468 -3.55 -16.14 -7.72
CA ALA A 468 -3.06 -15.07 -8.59
C ALA A 468 -4.17 -14.09 -8.97
N TYR A 469 -3.77 -12.89 -9.38
CA TYR A 469 -4.64 -11.88 -9.96
C TYR A 469 -4.86 -12.16 -11.45
N SER A 470 -6.11 -12.28 -11.87
CA SER A 470 -6.50 -12.09 -13.26
C SER A 470 -6.34 -10.61 -13.62
N HIS A 471 -5.69 -10.33 -14.74
CA HIS A 471 -5.87 -9.04 -15.38
C HIS A 471 -7.27 -8.94 -15.99
N GLN A 472 -7.90 -7.77 -15.88
CA GLN A 472 -9.13 -7.45 -16.59
C GLN A 472 -8.89 -6.29 -17.56
N PRO A 473 -8.69 -6.57 -18.86
CA PRO A 473 -8.47 -5.54 -19.87
C PRO A 473 -9.56 -4.47 -19.87
N GLY A 474 -9.15 -3.22 -19.70
CA GLY A 474 -10.06 -2.08 -19.73
C GLY A 474 -10.85 -1.83 -18.44
N LEU A 475 -10.70 -2.64 -17.39
CA LEU A 475 -11.17 -2.28 -16.04
C LEU A 475 -10.20 -1.23 -15.47
N ILE A 476 -10.36 0.02 -15.89
CA ILE A 476 -9.48 1.12 -15.52
C ILE A 476 -10.29 2.22 -14.84
N MET A 477 -9.82 2.69 -13.69
CA MET A 477 -10.39 3.85 -13.00
C MET A 477 -9.55 5.09 -13.26
N ARG A 478 -10.18 6.26 -13.30
CA ARG A 478 -9.48 7.53 -13.37
C ARG A 478 -9.03 7.93 -11.96
N HIS A 479 -7.78 8.36 -11.81
CA HIS A 479 -7.20 8.79 -10.54
C HIS A 479 -7.19 10.32 -10.44
N ASP A 480 -8.04 10.87 -9.57
CA ASP A 480 -8.33 12.30 -9.45
C ASP A 480 -7.59 12.92 -8.27
N LYS A 481 -6.30 12.61 -8.12
CA LYS A 481 -5.49 12.99 -6.95
C LYS A 481 -5.38 14.51 -6.74
N GLU A 482 -5.38 15.27 -7.83
CA GLU A 482 -5.21 16.73 -7.79
C GLU A 482 -6.47 17.46 -7.27
N ALA A 483 -7.63 16.79 -7.23
CA ALA A 483 -8.89 17.37 -6.77
C ALA A 483 -8.89 17.76 -5.27
N PHE A 484 -7.96 17.20 -4.47
CA PHE A 484 -7.91 17.36 -3.00
C PHE A 484 -6.61 18.00 -2.50
N ALA A 485 -5.71 18.36 -3.42
CA ALA A 485 -4.26 18.30 -3.19
C ALA A 485 -3.62 19.44 -2.40
N GLY A 486 -4.28 20.58 -2.21
CA GLY A 486 -3.58 21.80 -1.78
C GLY A 486 -2.87 21.70 -0.42
N ARG A 487 -3.64 21.54 0.66
CA ARG A 487 -3.12 21.69 2.03
C ARG A 487 -2.73 20.37 2.69
N VAL A 488 -3.28 19.26 2.22
CA VAL A 488 -3.09 17.93 2.83
C VAL A 488 -1.78 17.27 2.36
N MET A 489 -1.38 17.49 1.11
CA MET A 489 -0.20 16.83 0.53
C MET A 489 1.14 17.35 1.08
N GLU A 490 1.23 18.65 1.42
CA GLU A 490 2.46 19.22 2.02
C GLU A 490 2.76 18.60 3.40
N VAL A 491 1.72 18.21 4.14
CA VAL A 491 1.85 17.66 5.50
C VAL A 491 2.30 16.19 5.48
N SER A 492 2.08 15.45 4.38
CA SER A 492 2.33 14.00 4.32
C SER A 492 3.59 13.58 3.53
N GLU A 493 4.25 14.49 2.81
CA GLU A 493 5.40 14.15 1.94
C GLU A 493 6.53 13.45 2.70
N ALA A 494 6.95 13.99 3.85
CA ALA A 494 8.03 13.42 4.66
C ALA A 494 7.69 12.00 5.12
N GLY A 495 6.45 11.78 5.56
CA GLY A 495 5.96 10.47 6.00
C GLY A 495 6.00 9.42 4.88
N LYS A 496 5.62 9.83 3.66
CA LYS A 496 5.66 8.99 2.45
C LYS A 496 7.08 8.56 2.09
N VAL A 497 8.02 9.51 2.07
CA VAL A 497 9.42 9.24 1.70
C VAL A 497 10.08 8.29 2.71
N LEU A 498 9.87 8.50 4.01
CA LEU A 498 10.35 7.59 5.06
C LEU A 498 9.69 6.21 4.94
N GLY A 499 8.40 6.15 4.62
CA GLY A 499 7.67 4.91 4.40
C GLY A 499 8.26 4.07 3.26
N ASP A 500 8.81 4.69 2.21
CA ASP A 500 9.50 3.96 1.14
C ASP A 500 10.87 3.39 1.59
N ILE A 501 11.52 3.97 2.61
CA ILE A 501 12.74 3.41 3.21
C ILE A 501 12.38 2.21 4.10
N GLU A 502 11.38 2.37 4.97
CA GLU A 502 10.84 1.26 5.78
C GLU A 502 10.37 0.10 4.92
N ARG A 503 9.72 0.41 3.80
CA ARG A 503 9.25 -0.59 2.84
C ARG A 503 10.37 -1.54 2.40
N VAL A 504 11.56 -1.02 2.12
CA VAL A 504 12.72 -1.87 1.76
C VAL A 504 13.09 -2.80 2.92
N LEU A 505 13.16 -2.27 4.15
CA LEU A 505 13.48 -3.06 5.34
C LEU A 505 12.42 -4.15 5.60
N LEU A 506 11.14 -3.76 5.59
CA LEU A 506 10.01 -4.63 5.92
C LEU A 506 9.76 -5.68 4.83
N PHE A 507 9.82 -5.30 3.54
CA PHE A 507 9.61 -6.27 2.44
C PHE A 507 10.75 -7.27 2.39
N SER A 508 11.99 -6.82 2.58
CA SER A 508 13.15 -7.72 2.60
C SER A 508 13.14 -8.61 3.85
N GLY A 509 12.74 -8.07 5.01
CA GLY A 509 12.53 -8.84 6.24
C GLY A 509 11.45 -9.90 6.08
N TYR A 510 10.31 -9.54 5.50
CA TYR A 510 9.22 -10.47 5.26
C TYR A 510 9.59 -11.53 4.21
N ALA A 511 10.27 -11.14 3.12
CA ALA A 511 10.75 -12.06 2.09
C ALA A 511 11.74 -13.10 2.64
N LYS A 512 12.53 -12.77 3.67
CA LYS A 512 13.41 -13.74 4.36
C LYS A 512 12.63 -14.85 5.07
N GLN A 513 11.42 -14.54 5.54
CA GLN A 513 10.52 -15.50 6.21
C GLN A 513 9.62 -16.25 5.22
N HIS A 514 9.66 -15.88 3.94
CA HIS A 514 8.79 -16.45 2.93
C HIS A 514 9.28 -17.85 2.49
N PRO A 515 8.39 -18.85 2.30
CA PRO A 515 8.78 -20.21 1.93
C PRO A 515 9.57 -20.34 0.60
N LEU A 516 9.35 -19.43 -0.35
CA LEU A 516 10.13 -19.38 -1.60
C LEU A 516 11.57 -18.88 -1.42
N GLY A 517 11.89 -18.26 -0.28
CA GLY A 517 13.11 -17.50 -0.09
C GLY A 517 13.16 -16.22 -0.93
N ILE A 518 14.19 -15.40 -0.66
CA ILE A 518 14.27 -14.04 -1.20
C ILE A 518 14.41 -13.99 -2.73
N GLU A 519 15.23 -14.85 -3.32
CA GLU A 519 15.52 -14.80 -4.77
C GLU A 519 14.32 -15.20 -5.62
N ALA A 520 13.73 -16.36 -5.34
CA ALA A 520 12.60 -16.85 -6.13
C ALA A 520 11.37 -15.97 -5.94
N LEU A 521 11.14 -15.44 -4.73
CA LEU A 521 10.08 -14.48 -4.49
C LEU A 521 10.32 -13.18 -5.28
N LYS A 522 11.54 -12.64 -5.22
CA LYS A 522 11.91 -11.43 -5.96
C LYS A 522 11.73 -11.59 -7.47
N GLU A 523 12.14 -12.73 -8.04
CA GLU A 523 11.96 -13.05 -9.45
C GLU A 523 10.48 -13.14 -9.83
N LYS A 524 9.65 -13.78 -9.01
CA LYS A 524 8.20 -13.88 -9.25
C LYS A 524 7.52 -12.52 -9.24
N LEU A 525 8.03 -11.58 -8.44
CA LEU A 525 7.52 -10.22 -8.25
C LEU A 525 8.19 -9.16 -9.15
N TYR A 526 9.13 -9.56 -10.00
CA TYR A 526 9.90 -8.67 -10.87
C TYR A 526 9.02 -8.07 -11.99
N PRO A 527 9.19 -6.79 -12.41
CA PRO A 527 10.13 -5.81 -11.86
C PRO A 527 9.50 -4.89 -10.80
N PHE A 528 8.18 -4.91 -10.64
CA PHE A 528 7.44 -3.92 -9.87
C PHE A 528 7.67 -4.05 -8.36
N THR A 529 7.11 -5.09 -7.74
CA THR A 529 7.21 -5.30 -6.30
C THR A 529 8.61 -5.80 -5.92
N GLY A 530 9.22 -6.61 -6.78
CA GLY A 530 10.52 -7.25 -6.53
C GLY A 530 11.68 -6.27 -6.31
N THR A 531 11.63 -5.05 -6.86
CA THR A 531 12.71 -4.06 -6.67
C THR A 531 12.85 -3.62 -5.21
N PHE A 532 11.77 -3.69 -4.40
CA PHE A 532 11.81 -3.36 -2.97
C PHE A 532 12.26 -4.54 -2.08
N VAL A 533 12.48 -5.71 -2.67
CA VAL A 533 13.08 -6.86 -2.01
C VAL A 533 14.58 -6.84 -2.29
N SER A 534 15.38 -6.59 -1.25
CA SER A 534 16.83 -6.40 -1.35
C SER A 534 17.59 -7.43 -0.52
N LYS A 535 18.77 -7.84 -1.01
CA LYS A 535 19.76 -8.63 -0.24
C LYS A 535 20.52 -7.78 0.78
N THR A 536 20.57 -6.48 0.56
CA THR A 536 21.30 -5.50 1.39
C THR A 536 20.37 -4.37 1.85
N PRO A 537 19.21 -4.71 2.47
CA PRO A 537 18.20 -3.71 2.82
C PRO A 537 18.68 -2.70 3.85
N ILE A 538 19.55 -3.10 4.79
CA ILE A 538 20.05 -2.20 5.85
C ILE A 538 21.02 -1.20 5.25
N ALA A 539 21.95 -1.65 4.41
CA ALA A 539 22.87 -0.76 3.70
C ALA A 539 22.15 0.22 2.77
N LEU A 540 21.13 -0.24 2.04
CA LEU A 540 20.31 0.63 1.19
C LEU A 540 19.54 1.67 2.01
N ALA A 541 18.90 1.25 3.11
CA ALA A 541 18.17 2.16 3.99
C ALA A 541 19.09 3.22 4.62
N LEU A 542 20.26 2.82 5.12
CA LEU A 542 21.31 3.70 5.64
C LEU A 542 21.70 4.76 4.62
N LEU A 543 22.17 4.33 3.43
CA LEU A 543 22.69 5.23 2.42
C LEU A 543 21.62 6.16 1.86
N ARG A 544 20.40 5.65 1.66
CA ARG A 544 19.27 6.44 1.20
C ARG A 544 18.89 7.53 2.21
N PHE A 545 18.68 7.17 3.48
CA PHE A 545 18.29 8.13 4.51
C PHE A 545 19.36 9.22 4.69
N MET A 546 20.64 8.84 4.74
CA MET A 546 21.73 9.81 4.90
C MET A 546 21.89 10.72 3.68
N LEU A 547 21.76 10.18 2.46
CA LEU A 547 21.87 10.98 1.23
C LEU A 547 20.71 11.96 1.07
N GLU A 548 19.48 11.53 1.37
CA GLU A 548 18.32 12.42 1.39
C GLU A 548 18.45 13.47 2.51
N GLY A 549 18.96 13.07 3.67
CA GLY A 549 19.16 13.93 4.84
C GLY A 549 20.06 15.15 4.58
N CYS A 550 21.02 15.04 3.67
CA CYS A 550 21.81 16.20 3.22
C CYS A 550 20.95 17.35 2.65
N TYR A 551 19.69 17.08 2.25
CA TYR A 551 18.80 18.05 1.60
C TYR A 551 17.44 18.20 2.29
N ARG A 552 17.25 17.58 3.46
CA ARG A 552 16.02 17.65 4.26
C ARG A 552 16.26 18.44 5.55
N ASN A 553 15.19 18.77 6.25
CA ASN A 553 15.24 19.56 7.49
C ASN A 553 15.30 18.66 8.75
N LYS A 554 15.50 19.31 9.89
CA LYS A 554 15.49 18.70 11.22
C LYS A 554 14.27 17.82 11.47
N ASP A 555 13.06 18.27 11.12
CA ASP A 555 11.83 17.52 11.40
C ASP A 555 11.83 16.16 10.69
N TYR A 556 12.23 16.12 9.40
CA TYR A 556 12.39 14.86 8.67
C TYR A 556 13.47 13.97 9.29
N LEU A 557 14.61 14.55 9.68
CA LEU A 557 15.79 13.80 10.09
C LEU A 557 15.69 13.24 11.52
N ASP A 558 15.18 14.04 12.46
CA ASP A 558 15.09 13.62 13.85
C ASP A 558 14.00 12.54 14.01
N ASP A 559 12.81 12.76 13.46
CA ASP A 559 11.72 11.79 13.48
C ASP A 559 12.07 10.55 12.63
N GLY A 560 12.66 10.76 11.46
CA GLY A 560 13.09 9.69 10.56
C GLY A 560 14.15 8.78 11.19
N ALA A 561 15.12 9.34 11.91
CA ALA A 561 16.15 8.57 12.60
C ALA A 561 15.53 7.62 13.64
N HIS A 562 14.67 8.14 14.52
CA HIS A 562 13.99 7.31 15.52
C HIS A 562 13.09 6.26 14.90
N ARG A 563 12.29 6.64 13.89
CA ARG A 563 11.38 5.75 13.17
C ARG A 563 12.12 4.60 12.50
N LEU A 564 13.22 4.87 11.80
CA LEU A 564 14.01 3.85 11.10
C LEU A 564 14.79 2.94 12.07
N VAL A 565 15.31 3.46 13.18
CA VAL A 565 15.93 2.61 14.23
C VAL A 565 14.91 1.65 14.82
N ASN A 566 13.70 2.11 15.11
CA ASN A 566 12.62 1.25 15.57
C ASN A 566 12.25 0.19 14.53
N CYS A 567 12.14 0.57 13.25
CA CYS A 567 11.89 -0.36 12.16
C CYS A 567 12.99 -1.42 12.03
N LEU A 568 14.27 -1.04 12.13
CA LEU A 568 15.40 -1.97 12.08
C LEU A 568 15.36 -2.97 13.24
N ASN A 569 15.15 -2.48 14.45
CA ASN A 569 15.05 -3.32 15.65
C ASN A 569 13.87 -4.29 15.53
N TYR A 570 12.71 -3.81 15.06
CA TYR A 570 11.55 -4.63 14.80
C TYR A 570 11.84 -5.74 13.79
N CYS A 571 12.47 -5.41 12.65
CA CYS A 571 12.86 -6.39 11.64
C CYS A 571 13.79 -7.50 12.17
N LYS A 572 14.62 -7.19 13.16
CA LYS A 572 15.56 -8.15 13.76
C LYS A 572 14.93 -9.03 14.83
N ASN A 573 14.01 -8.48 15.63
CA ASN A 573 13.60 -9.10 16.88
C ASN A 573 12.17 -9.66 16.83
N ASP A 574 11.26 -8.99 16.11
CA ASP A 574 9.82 -9.20 16.27
C ASP A 574 9.14 -9.65 14.98
N LEU A 575 9.65 -9.24 13.81
CA LEU A 575 8.99 -9.46 12.52
C LEU A 575 8.66 -10.93 12.25
N GLU A 576 9.55 -11.86 12.52
CA GLU A 576 9.30 -13.30 12.29
C GLU A 576 8.13 -13.81 13.15
N ASN A 577 8.11 -13.46 14.43
CA ASN A 577 7.03 -13.84 15.34
C ASN A 577 5.70 -13.21 14.92
N GLU A 578 5.72 -11.95 14.49
CA GLU A 578 4.52 -11.25 14.02
C GLU A 578 3.98 -11.86 12.73
N VAL A 579 4.84 -12.30 11.79
CA VAL A 579 4.41 -13.06 10.59
C VAL A 579 3.67 -14.33 10.99
N ILE A 580 4.23 -15.10 11.93
CA ILE A 580 3.63 -16.34 12.43
C ILE A 580 2.29 -16.05 13.14
N SER A 581 2.24 -15.02 13.98
CA SER A 581 1.02 -14.60 14.68
C SER A 581 -0.06 -14.17 13.68
N ASN A 582 0.29 -13.36 12.68
CA ASN A 582 -0.65 -12.92 11.66
C ASN A 582 -1.25 -14.09 10.88
N GLN A 583 -0.40 -15.04 10.47
CA GLN A 583 -0.85 -16.25 9.78
C GLN A 583 -1.85 -17.05 10.63
N LYS A 584 -1.56 -17.26 11.91
CA LYS A 584 -2.46 -17.97 12.83
C LYS A 584 -3.79 -17.23 13.03
N GLY A 585 -3.73 -15.92 13.23
CA GLY A 585 -4.92 -15.08 13.43
C GLY A 585 -5.88 -15.16 12.24
N TRP A 586 -5.36 -15.01 11.01
CA TRP A 586 -6.19 -15.14 9.81
C TRP A 586 -6.66 -16.56 9.54
N GLN A 587 -5.83 -17.57 9.82
CA GLN A 587 -6.25 -18.97 9.75
C GLN A 587 -7.42 -19.25 10.69
N GLU A 588 -7.35 -18.79 11.93
CA GLU A 588 -8.43 -18.89 12.91
C GLU A 588 -9.70 -18.19 12.42
N TYR A 589 -9.57 -16.94 11.94
CA TYR A 589 -10.69 -16.14 11.43
C TYR A 589 -11.47 -16.89 10.34
N TYR A 590 -10.78 -17.29 9.27
CA TYR A 590 -11.43 -17.93 8.12
C TYR A 590 -11.95 -19.33 8.45
N SER A 591 -11.26 -20.08 9.30
CA SER A 591 -11.71 -21.41 9.72
C SER A 591 -12.99 -21.32 10.57
N GLN A 592 -13.01 -20.43 11.56
CA GLN A 592 -14.19 -20.21 12.41
C GLN A 592 -15.37 -19.67 11.61
N LEU A 593 -15.14 -18.75 10.67
CA LEU A 593 -16.22 -18.29 9.79
C LEU A 593 -16.74 -19.39 8.90
N LYS A 594 -15.88 -20.11 8.17
CA LYS A 594 -16.29 -21.13 7.19
C LYS A 594 -17.23 -22.15 7.82
N ASP A 595 -16.84 -22.72 8.94
CA ASP A 595 -17.56 -23.80 9.61
C ASP A 595 -18.63 -23.30 10.61
N GLY A 596 -18.53 -22.04 11.05
CA GLY A 596 -19.38 -21.46 12.08
C GLY A 596 -20.67 -20.80 11.55
N VAL A 597 -21.63 -20.63 12.46
CA VAL A 597 -22.84 -19.81 12.28
C VAL A 597 -22.74 -18.61 13.21
N LEU A 598 -22.94 -17.41 12.68
CA LEU A 598 -22.91 -16.19 13.47
C LEU A 598 -24.06 -16.17 14.47
N THR A 599 -23.76 -15.70 15.69
CA THR A 599 -24.79 -15.48 16.71
C THR A 599 -25.71 -14.33 16.29
N PRO A 600 -26.97 -14.26 16.79
CA PRO A 600 -27.84 -13.11 16.52
C PRO A 600 -27.22 -11.75 16.92
N GLN A 601 -26.42 -11.74 18.00
CA GLN A 601 -25.67 -10.57 18.44
C GLN A 601 -24.58 -10.18 17.43
N ALA A 602 -23.84 -11.15 16.89
CA ALA A 602 -22.85 -10.90 15.85
C ALA A 602 -23.50 -10.32 14.58
N VAL A 603 -24.60 -10.92 14.11
CA VAL A 603 -25.38 -10.41 12.98
C VAL A 603 -25.85 -8.98 13.23
N THR A 604 -26.36 -8.71 14.43
CA THR A 604 -26.78 -7.35 14.83
C THR A 604 -25.61 -6.38 14.84
N SER A 605 -24.43 -6.80 15.31
CA SER A 605 -23.23 -5.94 15.38
C SER A 605 -22.78 -5.53 13.98
N VAL A 606 -22.76 -6.46 13.03
CA VAL A 606 -22.46 -6.18 11.62
C VAL A 606 -23.54 -5.29 11.00
N GLY A 607 -24.82 -5.58 11.25
CA GLY A 607 -25.94 -4.80 10.73
C GLY A 607 -25.93 -3.34 11.20
N ARG A 608 -25.47 -3.05 12.43
CA ARG A 608 -25.33 -1.67 12.95
C ARG A 608 -24.24 -0.86 12.25
N CYS A 609 -23.38 -1.48 11.46
CA CYS A 609 -22.42 -0.75 10.64
C CYS A 609 -23.09 -0.13 9.41
N GLN A 610 -24.29 -0.57 9.02
CA GLN A 610 -25.02 0.04 7.92
C GLN A 610 -25.47 1.45 8.27
N LEU A 611 -25.14 2.40 7.39
CA LEU A 611 -25.61 3.78 7.51
C LEU A 611 -27.10 3.81 7.20
N LEU A 612 -27.90 4.23 8.18
CA LEU A 612 -29.30 4.53 7.96
C LEU A 612 -29.39 5.92 7.31
N VAL A 613 -29.40 5.95 5.98
CA VAL A 613 -29.67 7.19 5.25
C VAL A 613 -31.11 7.59 5.56
N SER A 614 -31.29 8.77 6.16
CA SER A 614 -32.64 9.30 6.42
C SER A 614 -33.28 9.61 5.08
N GLU A 615 -34.39 8.93 4.73
CA GLU A 615 -35.22 9.35 3.60
C GLU A 615 -35.68 10.79 3.89
N CYS A 616 -35.12 11.77 3.16
CA CYS A 616 -35.56 13.16 3.21
C CYS A 616 -36.75 13.39 2.27
#